data_AF-A0A7J8WSQ1-F1
#
_entry.id   AF-A0A7J8WSQ1-F1
#
_cell.length_a   1.000
_cell.length_b   1.000
_cell.length_c   1.000
_cell.angle_alpha   90.00
_cell.angle_beta   90.00
_cell.angle_gamma   90.00
#
_symmetry.space_group_name_H-M   'P 1'
#
loop_
_entity.id
_entity.type
_entity.pdbx_description
1 polymer ?
#
loop_
_entity_poly.entity_id
_entity_poly.type
_entity_poly.pdbx_seq_one_letter_code
_entity_poly.pdbx_strand_id
1 'polypeptide(L)'
;MRAGINKIALLSIAVGLPNVGPHFETWNAGVLGPVTLNGLNEGRRDLSWQKWSYKIGLKGEALNLHSLSGSSSVEWVEGSLVAQRQPLTWYKTTFNAPAGNAPLALDMRSMGKGQIWINGQSIGRHWPAYKASGNCSVCNYSGTYDENKCRTNCGEASQRWYHVPRSWLNPTGNLLVVIEEWGGDPNAISLVRRETNSVCADIYEWQPTLMNYQMHASGKADKPLRPKVHLECDVGQKISAVKFASFGTPEGVCGSYREGSCHAYHSYDAFNRLCVGQNFCSVTVAPEMFGGDPCPNVMKKLSVEVICG
;
A
#
# COMPACT_ATOMS: atom_id res chain seq x y z
N MET A 1 -38.06 13.37 -12.15
CA MET A 1 -38.89 13.68 -10.96
C MET A 1 -40.31 13.20 -11.20
N ARG A 2 -41.09 12.96 -10.15
CA ARG A 2 -42.51 12.57 -10.28
C ARG A 2 -43.41 13.76 -9.96
N ALA A 3 -44.68 13.69 -10.37
CA ALA A 3 -45.67 14.68 -9.96
C ALA A 3 -45.80 14.74 -8.43
N GLY A 4 -45.93 15.94 -7.87
CA GLY A 4 -46.05 16.17 -6.43
C GLY A 4 -44.72 16.47 -5.73
N ILE A 5 -44.69 16.23 -4.42
CA ILE A 5 -43.53 16.53 -3.57
C ILE A 5 -42.41 15.52 -3.84
N ASN A 6 -41.24 16.01 -4.22
CA ASN A 6 -40.03 15.21 -4.43
C ASN A 6 -39.05 15.46 -3.28
N LYS A 7 -38.43 14.39 -2.75
CA LYS A 7 -37.38 14.50 -1.73
C LYS A 7 -36.02 14.44 -2.40
N ILE A 8 -35.21 15.46 -2.21
CA ILE A 8 -33.81 15.49 -2.66
C ILE A 8 -32.95 15.37 -1.40
N ALA A 9 -32.14 14.31 -1.33
CA ALA A 9 -31.20 14.09 -0.25
C ALA A 9 -29.78 14.13 -0.82
N LEU A 10 -28.95 15.03 -0.29
CA LEU A 10 -27.57 15.18 -0.68
C LEU A 10 -26.69 14.69 0.47
N LEU A 11 -25.91 13.64 0.23
CA LEU A 11 -24.88 13.19 1.16
C LEU A 11 -23.56 13.86 0.79
N SER A 12 -23.08 14.76 1.64
CA SER A 12 -21.78 15.41 1.48
C SER A 12 -20.76 14.80 2.44
N ILE A 13 -19.55 14.55 1.95
CA ILE A 13 -18.54 13.76 2.65
C ILE A 13 -17.19 14.45 2.54
N ALA A 14 -16.52 14.60 3.69
CA ALA A 14 -15.14 15.05 3.75
C ALA A 14 -14.19 13.85 3.87
N VAL A 15 -13.12 13.84 3.09
CA VAL A 15 -12.09 12.79 3.11
C VAL A 15 -10.80 13.36 3.71
N GLY A 16 -10.86 13.63 5.01
CA GLY A 16 -9.87 14.47 5.68
C GLY A 16 -10.20 15.96 5.54
N LEU A 17 -9.47 16.79 6.28
CA LEU A 17 -9.51 18.24 6.18
C LEU A 17 -8.19 18.74 5.58
N PRO A 18 -8.17 19.90 4.90
CA PRO A 18 -6.93 20.51 4.43
C PRO A 18 -5.91 20.69 5.55
N ASN A 19 -4.64 20.46 5.24
CA ASN A 19 -3.54 20.48 6.21
C ASN A 19 -2.28 21.24 5.73
N VAL A 20 -2.33 21.87 4.56
CA VAL A 20 -1.23 22.66 3.99
C VAL A 20 -1.78 23.74 3.05
N GLY A 21 -1.21 24.96 3.11
CA GLY A 21 -1.60 26.11 2.28
C GLY A 21 -1.87 27.38 3.10
N PRO A 22 -1.71 28.59 2.55
CA PRO A 22 -2.10 29.81 3.25
C PRO A 22 -3.62 29.81 3.55
N HIS A 23 -3.99 30.09 4.79
CA HIS A 23 -5.37 30.16 5.25
C HIS A 23 -6.23 28.93 4.94
N PHE A 24 -5.66 27.71 4.96
CA PHE A 24 -6.39 26.49 4.64
C PHE A 24 -7.56 26.22 5.59
N GLU A 25 -7.55 26.81 6.79
CA GLU A 25 -8.64 26.77 7.77
C GLU A 25 -9.93 27.48 7.28
N THR A 26 -9.81 28.37 6.30
CA THR A 26 -10.94 29.10 5.72
C THR A 26 -11.58 28.37 4.52
N TRP A 27 -10.98 27.27 4.07
CA TRP A 27 -11.45 26.57 2.88
C TRP A 27 -12.69 25.75 3.20
N ASN A 28 -13.73 25.97 2.40
CA ASN A 28 -15.02 25.36 2.65
C ASN A 28 -15.07 23.89 2.22
N ALA A 29 -15.92 23.11 2.91
CA ALA A 29 -16.37 21.80 2.49
C ALA A 29 -17.89 21.73 2.57
N GLY A 30 -18.52 20.93 1.71
CA GLY A 30 -19.97 20.77 1.71
C GLY A 30 -20.66 21.31 0.46
N VAL A 31 -21.99 21.28 0.48
CA VAL A 31 -22.83 21.85 -0.58
C VAL A 31 -23.14 23.30 -0.22
N LEU A 32 -22.36 24.23 -0.78
CA LEU A 32 -22.55 25.69 -0.57
C LEU A 32 -23.43 26.35 -1.63
N GLY A 33 -23.80 25.60 -2.67
CA GLY A 33 -24.55 26.10 -3.81
C GLY A 33 -23.68 26.82 -4.85
N PRO A 34 -24.32 27.36 -5.90
CA PRO A 34 -25.77 27.32 -6.15
C PRO A 34 -26.27 25.90 -6.47
N VAL A 35 -27.48 25.56 -6.03
CA VAL A 35 -28.17 24.30 -6.37
C VAL A 35 -29.36 24.62 -7.26
N THR A 36 -29.28 24.30 -8.55
CA THR A 36 -30.35 24.68 -9.50
C THR A 36 -30.93 23.50 -10.26
N LEU A 37 -32.24 23.56 -10.51
CA LEU A 37 -33.01 22.56 -11.25
C LEU A 37 -33.52 23.17 -12.55
N ASN A 38 -33.12 22.58 -13.68
CA ASN A 38 -33.48 23.03 -15.02
C ASN A 38 -34.51 22.08 -15.67
N GLY A 39 -35.12 22.53 -16.77
CA GLY A 39 -36.06 21.73 -17.56
C GLY A 39 -37.47 21.69 -16.96
N LEU A 40 -37.82 22.68 -16.13
CA LEU A 40 -39.17 22.89 -15.64
C LEU A 40 -39.95 23.77 -16.63
N ASN A 41 -41.28 23.78 -16.55
CA ASN A 41 -42.10 24.69 -17.35
C ASN A 41 -41.76 26.17 -17.08
N GLU A 42 -41.36 26.50 -15.85
CA GLU A 42 -40.83 27.82 -15.44
C GLU A 42 -39.36 28.04 -15.83
N GLY A 43 -38.77 27.13 -16.60
CA GLY A 43 -37.36 27.14 -16.98
C GLY A 43 -36.45 26.59 -15.88
N ARG A 44 -35.88 27.49 -15.08
CA ARG A 44 -34.87 27.19 -14.05
C ARG A 44 -35.36 27.61 -12.68
N ARG A 45 -35.24 26.70 -11.71
CA ARG A 45 -35.48 26.97 -10.29
C ARG A 45 -34.18 26.93 -9.50
N ASP A 46 -33.93 27.96 -8.69
CA ASP A 46 -32.86 27.95 -7.70
C ASP A 46 -33.37 27.38 -6.37
N LEU A 47 -32.71 26.33 -5.89
CA LEU A 47 -33.02 25.63 -4.64
C LEU A 47 -32.16 26.12 -3.47
N SER A 48 -31.17 26.97 -3.72
CA SER A 48 -30.21 27.43 -2.70
C SER A 48 -30.91 28.15 -1.54
N TRP A 49 -31.95 28.93 -1.85
CA TRP A 49 -32.71 29.73 -0.89
C TRP A 49 -33.97 29.03 -0.33
N GLN A 50 -34.16 27.75 -0.65
CA GLN A 50 -35.27 26.95 -0.13
C GLN A 50 -35.00 26.49 1.31
N LYS A 51 -36.00 25.92 1.97
CA LYS A 51 -35.82 25.34 3.30
C LYS A 51 -34.96 24.07 3.23
N TRP A 52 -33.78 24.11 3.84
CA TRP A 52 -32.88 22.97 3.99
C TRP A 52 -33.07 22.27 5.33
N SER A 53 -32.82 20.97 5.35
CA SER A 53 -32.78 20.14 6.57
C SER A 53 -31.45 19.41 6.63
N TYR A 54 -30.84 19.37 7.82
CA TYR A 54 -29.51 18.81 8.03
C TYR A 54 -29.57 17.60 8.95
N LYS A 55 -28.77 16.58 8.62
CA LYS A 55 -28.53 15.43 9.48
C LYS A 55 -27.03 15.16 9.50
N ILE A 56 -26.46 15.19 10.70
CA ILE A 56 -25.04 14.90 10.91
C ILE A 56 -24.86 13.38 11.02
N GLY A 57 -23.92 12.84 10.25
CA GLY A 57 -23.56 11.41 10.29
C GLY A 57 -24.63 10.46 9.77
N LEU A 58 -24.31 9.17 9.84
CA LEU A 58 -25.16 8.07 9.41
C LEU A 58 -25.98 7.52 10.58
N LYS A 59 -27.15 6.92 10.27
CA LYS A 59 -27.97 6.26 11.29
C LYS A 59 -27.20 5.14 12.00
N GLY A 60 -26.39 4.37 11.25
CA GLY A 60 -25.57 3.31 11.83
C GLY A 60 -24.45 3.81 12.74
N GLU A 61 -23.95 5.02 12.52
CA GLU A 61 -22.98 5.66 13.43
C GLU A 61 -23.67 6.05 14.75
N ALA A 62 -24.85 6.69 14.68
CA ALA A 62 -25.63 7.05 15.88
C ALA A 62 -26.06 5.82 16.71
N LEU A 63 -26.24 4.67 16.07
CA LEU A 63 -26.54 3.39 16.72
C LEU A 63 -25.28 2.62 17.16
N ASN A 64 -24.09 3.16 16.93
CA ASN A 64 -22.80 2.52 17.23
C ASN A 64 -22.68 1.11 16.63
N LEU A 65 -23.13 0.87 15.39
CA LEU A 65 -23.12 -0.47 14.77
C LEU A 65 -21.72 -1.10 14.66
N HIS A 66 -20.67 -0.29 14.72
CA HIS A 66 -19.27 -0.72 14.75
C HIS A 66 -18.86 -1.37 16.09
N SER A 67 -19.63 -1.19 17.16
CA SER A 67 -19.36 -1.77 18.47
C SER A 67 -20.15 -3.06 18.69
N LEU A 68 -19.67 -3.89 19.62
CA LEU A 68 -20.34 -5.13 20.02
C LEU A 68 -21.77 -4.88 20.53
N SER A 69 -21.96 -3.83 21.35
CA SER A 69 -23.26 -3.49 21.92
C SER A 69 -24.22 -2.91 20.88
N GLY A 70 -23.74 -2.03 20.01
CA GLY A 70 -24.57 -1.40 18.97
C GLY A 70 -24.98 -2.38 17.87
N SER A 71 -24.19 -3.42 17.62
CA SER A 71 -24.50 -4.47 16.64
C SER A 71 -25.85 -5.15 16.88
N SER A 72 -26.36 -5.20 18.12
CA SER A 72 -27.64 -5.84 18.45
C SER A 72 -28.86 -4.92 18.28
N SER A 73 -28.65 -3.65 17.90
CA SER A 73 -29.72 -2.63 17.83
C SER A 73 -30.53 -2.65 16.53
N VAL A 74 -30.15 -3.49 15.57
CA VAL A 74 -30.79 -3.58 14.25
C VAL A 74 -30.91 -5.03 13.80
N GLU A 75 -31.88 -5.28 12.91
CA GLU A 75 -32.01 -6.56 12.24
C GLU A 75 -30.96 -6.69 11.13
N TRP A 76 -30.14 -7.73 11.21
CA TRP A 76 -29.13 -8.05 10.19
C TRP A 76 -29.67 -9.10 9.24
N VAL A 77 -29.30 -8.96 7.97
CA VAL A 77 -29.62 -9.94 6.93
C VAL A 77 -28.42 -10.86 6.74
N GLU A 78 -28.68 -12.16 6.59
CA GLU A 78 -27.66 -13.21 6.46
C GLU A 78 -27.91 -14.14 5.27
N GLY A 79 -26.95 -15.01 4.99
CA GLY A 79 -27.05 -16.02 3.91
C GLY A 79 -27.09 -15.40 2.51
N SER A 80 -27.93 -15.97 1.64
CA SER A 80 -28.07 -15.55 0.24
C SER A 80 -28.70 -14.15 0.06
N LEU A 81 -29.27 -13.59 1.13
CA LEU A 81 -29.93 -12.28 1.13
C LEU A 81 -28.98 -11.13 1.47
N VAL A 82 -27.71 -11.42 1.79
CA VAL A 82 -26.71 -10.37 2.06
C VAL A 82 -26.64 -9.42 0.86
N ALA A 83 -26.82 -8.13 1.15
CA ALA A 83 -26.75 -7.10 0.12
C ALA A 83 -25.39 -7.13 -0.57
N GLN A 84 -25.40 -6.97 -1.90
CA GLN A 84 -24.20 -6.86 -2.70
C GLN A 84 -24.31 -5.63 -3.57
N ARG A 85 -23.21 -4.88 -3.69
CA ARG A 85 -23.12 -3.69 -4.55
C ARG A 85 -24.23 -2.65 -4.24
N GLN A 86 -24.66 -2.60 -2.99
CA GLN A 86 -25.63 -1.61 -2.51
C GLN A 86 -24.88 -0.49 -1.77
N PRO A 87 -25.19 0.79 -2.06
CA PRO A 87 -24.59 1.92 -1.35
C PRO A 87 -25.12 2.00 0.08
N LEU A 88 -24.36 2.65 0.95
CA LEU A 88 -24.71 2.90 2.37
C LEU A 88 -25.09 1.63 3.14
N THR A 89 -24.33 0.55 2.93
CA THR A 89 -24.58 -0.76 3.53
C THR A 89 -23.60 -1.05 4.65
N TRP A 90 -24.11 -1.54 5.79
CA TRP A 90 -23.28 -2.04 6.88
C TRP A 90 -23.12 -3.55 6.74
N TYR A 91 -21.89 -4.04 6.84
CA TYR A 91 -21.55 -5.44 6.90
C TYR A 91 -20.89 -5.75 8.23
N LYS A 92 -21.13 -6.96 8.74
CA LYS A 92 -20.39 -7.49 9.88
C LYS A 92 -20.08 -8.96 9.69
N THR A 93 -19.01 -9.42 10.32
CA THR A 93 -18.72 -10.85 10.45
C THR A 93 -17.89 -11.09 11.70
N THR A 94 -17.76 -12.36 12.08
CA THR A 94 -16.87 -12.78 13.17
C THR A 94 -15.81 -13.74 12.65
N PHE A 95 -14.58 -13.62 13.15
CA PHE A 95 -13.47 -14.44 12.67
C PHE A 95 -12.45 -14.76 13.78
N ASN A 96 -11.69 -15.84 13.59
CA ASN A 96 -10.58 -16.21 14.46
C ASN A 96 -9.28 -15.60 13.96
N ALA A 97 -8.39 -15.23 14.89
CA ALA A 97 -7.10 -14.66 14.51
C ALA A 97 -6.24 -15.70 13.77
N PRO A 98 -5.60 -15.36 12.63
CA PRO A 98 -4.66 -16.25 11.97
C PRO A 98 -3.45 -16.53 12.85
N ALA A 99 -2.96 -17.77 12.80
CA ALA A 99 -1.74 -18.19 13.47
C ALA A 99 -0.50 -17.42 12.98
N GLY A 100 0.60 -17.55 13.73
CA GLY A 100 1.89 -16.92 13.44
C GLY A 100 1.97 -15.44 13.84
N ASN A 101 3.10 -14.82 13.51
CA ASN A 101 3.42 -13.45 13.92
C ASN A 101 3.48 -12.45 12.75
N ALA A 102 3.35 -12.92 11.50
CA ALA A 102 3.40 -12.08 10.31
C ALA A 102 2.36 -10.95 10.35
N PRO A 103 2.68 -9.70 9.98
CA PRO A 103 1.71 -8.60 9.95
C PRO A 103 0.47 -8.94 9.13
N LEU A 104 -0.68 -8.38 9.52
CA LEU A 104 -1.97 -8.67 8.89
C LEU A 104 -2.52 -7.45 8.17
N ALA A 105 -3.30 -7.70 7.12
CA ALA A 105 -4.10 -6.67 6.47
C ALA A 105 -5.40 -7.26 5.92
N LEU A 106 -6.42 -6.42 5.74
CA LEU A 106 -7.62 -6.76 4.97
C LEU A 106 -7.39 -6.44 3.50
N ASP A 107 -7.58 -7.42 2.62
CA ASP A 107 -7.70 -7.19 1.18
C ASP A 107 -9.13 -6.74 0.86
N MET A 108 -9.28 -5.45 0.57
CA MET A 108 -10.57 -4.82 0.31
C MET A 108 -10.82 -4.61 -1.19
N ARG A 109 -10.10 -5.30 -2.08
CA ARG A 109 -10.21 -5.07 -3.55
C ARG A 109 -11.62 -5.13 -4.13
N SER A 110 -12.54 -5.84 -3.50
CA SER A 110 -13.93 -6.02 -3.93
C SER A 110 -14.88 -4.95 -3.42
N MET A 111 -14.36 -4.02 -2.61
CA MET A 111 -15.13 -2.97 -1.94
C MET A 111 -15.00 -1.64 -2.69
N GLY A 112 -15.82 -0.66 -2.30
CA GLY A 112 -15.89 0.66 -2.89
C GLY A 112 -15.14 1.70 -2.06
N LYS A 113 -15.86 2.23 -1.06
CA LYS A 113 -15.38 3.29 -0.16
C LYS A 113 -16.09 3.18 1.18
N GLY A 114 -15.42 3.49 2.28
CA GLY A 114 -16.08 3.64 3.57
C GLY A 114 -15.12 3.52 4.74
N GLN A 115 -15.53 2.83 5.80
CA GLN A 115 -14.75 2.70 7.04
C GLN A 115 -14.77 1.26 7.56
N ILE A 116 -13.73 0.89 8.30
CA ILE A 116 -13.50 -0.46 8.84
C ILE A 116 -13.26 -0.37 10.34
N TRP A 117 -13.87 -1.29 11.09
CA TRP A 117 -13.61 -1.50 12.51
C TRP A 117 -13.33 -2.96 12.82
N ILE A 118 -12.42 -3.20 13.76
CA ILE A 118 -12.18 -4.51 14.35
C ILE A 118 -12.32 -4.38 15.87
N ASN A 119 -13.18 -5.19 16.47
CA ASN A 119 -13.46 -5.17 17.92
C ASN A 119 -13.81 -3.76 18.43
N GLY A 120 -14.54 -2.97 17.63
CA GLY A 120 -14.90 -1.58 17.92
C GLY A 120 -13.78 -0.55 17.69
N GLN A 121 -12.54 -0.99 17.43
CA GLN A 121 -11.42 -0.10 17.11
C GLN A 121 -11.43 0.27 15.63
N SER A 122 -11.27 1.55 15.33
CA SER A 122 -11.24 2.04 13.94
C SER A 122 -9.91 1.67 13.27
N ILE A 123 -9.98 0.88 12.20
CA ILE A 123 -8.85 0.59 11.32
C ILE A 123 -8.61 1.78 10.38
N GLY A 124 -9.67 2.50 10.04
CA GLY A 124 -9.61 3.70 9.22
C GLY A 124 -10.55 3.65 8.01
N ARG A 125 -10.37 4.61 7.11
CA ARG A 125 -11.12 4.69 5.86
C ARG A 125 -10.57 3.70 4.85
N HIS A 126 -11.44 3.09 4.06
CA HIS A 126 -11.06 2.36 2.86
C HIS A 126 -11.57 3.07 1.61
N TRP A 127 -10.77 3.08 0.55
CA TRP A 127 -11.19 3.57 -0.77
C TRP A 127 -10.48 2.84 -1.94
N PRO A 128 -10.56 1.49 -2.00
CA PRO A 128 -9.92 0.70 -3.05
C PRO A 128 -10.48 0.95 -4.45
N ALA A 129 -11.71 1.47 -4.58
CA ALA A 129 -12.26 1.88 -5.87
C ALA A 129 -11.56 3.13 -6.45
N TYR A 130 -10.90 3.95 -5.63
CA TYR A 130 -10.10 5.08 -6.12
C TYR A 130 -8.80 4.54 -6.71
N LYS A 131 -8.73 4.49 -8.04
CA LYS A 131 -7.56 3.97 -8.76
C LYS A 131 -6.41 4.98 -8.74
N ALA A 132 -5.19 4.47 -8.54
CA ALA A 132 -3.98 5.26 -8.63
C ALA A 132 -3.75 5.68 -10.09
N SER A 133 -3.51 6.97 -10.30
CA SER A 133 -3.18 7.55 -11.60
C SER A 133 -1.84 8.29 -11.54
N GLY A 134 -1.20 8.43 -12.69
CA GLY A 134 0.10 9.08 -12.81
C GLY A 134 1.01 8.37 -13.79
N ASN A 135 2.27 8.80 -13.83
CA ASN A 135 3.32 8.13 -14.58
C ASN A 135 4.09 7.20 -13.64
N CYS A 136 4.00 5.89 -13.89
CA CYS A 136 4.75 4.86 -13.16
C CYS A 136 5.85 4.28 -14.06
N SER A 137 6.75 5.13 -14.53
CA SER A 137 7.92 4.70 -15.30
C SER A 137 8.93 3.99 -14.40
N VAL A 138 9.70 3.07 -15.00
CA VAL A 138 10.89 2.52 -14.34
C VAL A 138 11.81 3.69 -13.97
N CYS A 139 12.28 3.71 -12.74
CA CYS A 139 13.13 4.78 -12.25
C CYS A 139 14.53 4.29 -11.91
N ASN A 140 15.49 5.21 -11.91
CA ASN A 140 16.87 4.97 -11.49
C ASN A 140 17.16 5.82 -10.24
N TYR A 141 17.93 5.28 -9.31
CA TYR A 141 18.39 5.99 -8.12
C TYR A 141 19.26 7.20 -8.46
N SER A 142 19.96 7.19 -9.61
CA SER A 142 20.86 8.25 -10.04
C SER A 142 20.11 9.51 -10.51
N GLY A 143 20.75 10.67 -10.34
CA GLY A 143 20.20 11.99 -10.68
C GLY A 143 19.23 12.55 -9.63
N THR A 144 18.81 13.81 -9.80
CA THR A 144 17.89 14.50 -8.89
C THR A 144 16.60 13.70 -8.69
N TYR A 145 16.12 13.66 -7.46
CA TYR A 145 14.87 13.00 -7.08
C TYR A 145 13.73 14.03 -6.98
N ASP A 146 12.54 13.61 -7.38
CA ASP A 146 11.27 14.26 -7.09
C ASP A 146 10.22 13.21 -6.74
N GLU A 147 9.07 13.62 -6.20
CA GLU A 147 7.99 12.75 -5.74
C GLU A 147 7.23 12.01 -6.85
N ASN A 148 7.53 12.30 -8.12
CA ASN A 148 6.95 11.66 -9.30
C ASN A 148 7.90 10.62 -9.92
N LYS A 149 9.20 10.70 -9.64
CA LYS A 149 10.25 9.92 -10.30
C LYS A 149 10.07 8.40 -10.20
N CYS A 150 9.67 7.90 -9.03
CA CYS A 150 9.65 6.46 -8.71
C CYS A 150 8.27 5.95 -8.27
N ARG A 151 7.19 6.49 -8.86
CA ARG A 151 5.83 6.04 -8.55
C ARG A 151 5.58 4.62 -9.06
N THR A 152 4.76 3.88 -8.32
CA THR A 152 4.38 2.50 -8.65
C THR A 152 2.87 2.32 -8.50
N ASN A 153 2.35 1.16 -8.91
CA ASN A 153 0.96 0.75 -8.71
C ASN A 153 -0.09 1.59 -9.47
N CYS A 154 0.28 2.26 -10.57
CA CYS A 154 -0.67 2.96 -11.44
C CYS A 154 -1.70 1.98 -12.04
N GLY A 155 -2.97 2.39 -12.13
CA GLY A 155 -4.09 1.57 -12.61
C GLY A 155 -4.70 0.67 -11.53
N GLU A 156 -3.96 0.39 -10.46
CA GLU A 156 -4.43 -0.40 -9.33
C GLU A 156 -5.20 0.45 -8.31
N ALA A 157 -5.79 -0.20 -7.30
CA ALA A 157 -6.34 0.52 -6.15
C ALA A 157 -5.24 1.35 -5.48
N SER A 158 -5.49 2.65 -5.25
CA SER A 158 -4.59 3.55 -4.52
C SER A 158 -4.17 2.97 -3.17
N GLN A 159 -5.09 2.29 -2.49
CA GLN A 159 -4.81 1.39 -1.39
C GLN A 159 -5.74 0.18 -1.43
N ARG A 160 -5.15 -1.01 -1.59
CA ARG A 160 -5.86 -2.29 -1.58
C ARG A 160 -5.91 -2.94 -0.19
N TRP A 161 -4.79 -2.88 0.52
CA TRP A 161 -4.58 -3.56 1.80
C TRP A 161 -4.66 -2.57 2.97
N TYR A 162 -5.44 -2.94 3.98
CA TYR A 162 -5.70 -2.11 5.16
C TYR A 162 -5.14 -2.82 6.39
N HIS A 163 -4.10 -2.24 6.99
CA HIS A 163 -3.32 -2.86 8.07
C HIS A 163 -4.20 -3.20 9.28
N VAL A 164 -4.04 -4.41 9.81
CA VAL A 164 -4.71 -4.91 11.02
C VAL A 164 -3.66 -5.20 12.08
N PRO A 165 -3.56 -4.37 13.15
CA PRO A 165 -2.65 -4.63 14.24
C PRO A 165 -2.99 -5.95 14.95
N ARG A 166 -2.01 -6.86 15.08
CA ARG A 166 -2.23 -8.14 15.78
C ARG A 166 -2.66 -7.96 17.23
N SER A 167 -2.18 -6.92 17.90
CA SER A 167 -2.54 -6.59 19.29
C SER A 167 -4.02 -6.21 19.47
N TRP A 168 -4.76 -5.96 18.39
CA TRP A 168 -6.19 -5.66 18.45
C TRP A 168 -7.05 -6.92 18.29
N LEU A 169 -6.44 -8.08 18.05
CA LEU A 169 -7.13 -9.35 17.85
C LEU A 169 -7.11 -10.21 19.11
N ASN A 170 -8.27 -10.77 19.42
CA ASN A 170 -8.41 -11.92 20.31
C ASN A 170 -8.12 -13.22 19.53
N PRO A 171 -7.77 -14.34 20.20
CA PRO A 171 -7.59 -15.61 19.52
C PRO A 171 -8.80 -16.05 18.68
N THR A 172 -10.01 -15.81 19.19
CA THR A 172 -11.28 -16.17 18.55
C THR A 172 -12.32 -15.07 18.72
N GLY A 173 -13.34 -15.07 17.87
CA GLY A 173 -14.53 -14.22 18.04
C GLY A 173 -14.28 -12.73 17.80
N ASN A 174 -13.36 -12.37 16.91
CA ASN A 174 -13.12 -10.99 16.53
C ASN A 174 -14.26 -10.47 15.67
N LEU A 175 -14.82 -9.32 16.02
CA LEU A 175 -15.87 -8.65 15.25
C LEU A 175 -15.22 -7.74 14.20
N LEU A 176 -15.50 -8.01 12.92
CA LEU A 176 -15.21 -7.08 11.81
C LEU A 176 -16.51 -6.37 11.44
N VAL A 177 -16.49 -5.04 11.38
CA VAL A 177 -17.59 -4.22 10.86
C VAL A 177 -17.08 -3.31 9.75
N VAL A 178 -17.84 -3.20 8.67
CA VAL A 178 -17.53 -2.35 7.51
C VAL A 178 -18.77 -1.54 7.14
N ILE A 179 -18.63 -0.23 6.96
CA ILE A 179 -19.62 0.58 6.24
C ILE A 179 -19.13 0.75 4.82
N GLU A 180 -19.94 0.34 3.85
CA GLU A 180 -19.71 0.50 2.42
C GLU A 180 -20.61 1.62 1.87
N GLU A 181 -19.99 2.69 1.40
CA GLU A 181 -20.62 3.90 0.94
C GLU A 181 -21.10 3.79 -0.51
N TRP A 182 -20.33 3.13 -1.38
CA TRP A 182 -20.56 3.11 -2.83
C TRP A 182 -21.24 1.82 -3.29
N GLY A 183 -20.78 0.69 -2.76
CA GLY A 183 -21.27 -0.64 -3.09
C GLY A 183 -20.11 -1.58 -3.46
N GLY A 184 -20.00 -2.68 -2.73
CA GLY A 184 -18.97 -3.70 -2.89
C GLY A 184 -19.51 -5.12 -2.71
N ASP A 185 -18.67 -6.11 -2.95
CA ASP A 185 -18.96 -7.51 -2.63
C ASP A 185 -18.19 -7.92 -1.36
N PRO A 186 -18.88 -8.09 -0.22
CA PRO A 186 -18.23 -8.42 1.05
C PRO A 186 -17.64 -9.84 1.07
N ASN A 187 -18.08 -10.75 0.20
CA ASN A 187 -17.64 -12.15 0.22
C ASN A 187 -16.20 -12.33 -0.24
N ALA A 188 -15.67 -11.37 -1.01
CA ALA A 188 -14.30 -11.38 -1.49
C ALA A 188 -13.32 -10.64 -0.58
N ILE A 189 -13.79 -10.07 0.54
CA ILE A 189 -12.93 -9.54 1.59
C ILE A 189 -12.16 -10.71 2.21
N SER A 190 -10.85 -10.57 2.33
CA SER A 190 -10.02 -11.59 2.98
C SER A 190 -8.98 -10.97 3.90
N LEU A 191 -8.61 -11.72 4.93
CA LEU A 191 -7.49 -11.36 5.81
C LEU A 191 -6.22 -11.99 5.24
N VAL A 192 -5.22 -11.16 4.95
CA VAL A 192 -3.96 -11.58 4.35
C VAL A 192 -2.79 -11.38 5.30
N ARG A 193 -1.78 -12.23 5.15
CA ARG A 193 -0.49 -12.11 5.85
C ARG A 193 0.49 -11.39 4.93
N ARG A 194 1.29 -10.48 5.50
CA ARG A 194 2.45 -9.90 4.83
C ARG A 194 3.67 -10.75 5.15
N GLU A 195 4.21 -11.41 4.14
CA GLU A 195 5.43 -12.23 4.23
C GLU A 195 6.36 -11.84 3.08
N THR A 196 7.66 -11.77 3.38
CA THR A 196 8.70 -11.51 2.39
C THR A 196 9.12 -12.82 1.74
N ASN A 197 8.85 -12.96 0.44
CA ASN A 197 9.20 -14.18 -0.32
C ASN A 197 10.61 -14.11 -0.90
N SER A 198 11.00 -12.95 -1.40
CA SER A 198 12.35 -12.71 -1.91
C SER A 198 12.80 -11.28 -1.60
N VAL A 199 14.11 -11.12 -1.46
CA VAL A 199 14.76 -9.82 -1.31
C VAL A 199 15.88 -9.69 -2.34
N CYS A 200 16.15 -8.47 -2.77
CA CYS A 200 17.00 -8.21 -3.91
C CYS A 200 17.81 -6.93 -3.74
N ALA A 201 18.90 -6.83 -4.48
CA ALA A 201 19.72 -5.64 -4.55
C ALA A 201 20.25 -5.44 -5.98
N ASP A 202 20.44 -4.18 -6.36
CA ASP A 202 21.07 -3.77 -7.61
C ASP A 202 22.04 -2.61 -7.33
N ILE A 203 23.34 -2.83 -7.51
CA ILE A 203 24.38 -1.89 -7.07
C ILE A 203 25.57 -1.85 -8.03
N TYR A 204 26.05 -0.66 -8.37
CA TYR A 204 27.27 -0.50 -9.17
C TYR A 204 28.54 -0.64 -8.31
N GLU A 205 29.62 -1.17 -8.88
CA GLU A 205 30.90 -1.40 -8.17
C GLU A 205 31.58 -0.12 -7.63
N TRP A 206 31.17 1.05 -8.12
CA TRP A 206 31.63 2.37 -7.69
C TRP A 206 30.51 3.24 -7.10
N GLN A 207 29.39 2.64 -6.71
CA GLN A 207 28.29 3.39 -6.11
C GLN A 207 28.75 4.07 -4.82
N PRO A 208 28.64 5.41 -4.71
CA PRO A 208 29.09 6.12 -3.53
C PRO A 208 28.19 5.76 -2.33
N THR A 209 28.81 5.36 -1.23
CA THR A 209 28.13 5.21 0.07
C THR A 209 28.22 6.54 0.83
N LEU A 210 27.29 6.78 1.76
CA LEU A 210 27.32 7.96 2.65
C LEU A 210 28.67 8.09 3.38
N MET A 211 29.22 6.95 3.80
CA MET A 211 30.54 6.85 4.43
C MET A 211 31.68 7.19 3.47
N ASN A 212 31.61 6.76 2.21
CA ASN A 212 32.59 7.17 1.17
C ASN A 212 32.57 8.67 0.94
N TYR A 213 31.37 9.26 0.83
CA TYR A 213 31.24 10.69 0.62
C TYR A 213 31.80 11.49 1.79
N GLN A 214 31.47 11.10 3.03
CA GLN A 214 31.98 11.76 4.25
C GLN A 214 33.49 11.56 4.44
N MET A 215 34.03 10.39 4.16
CA MET A 215 35.46 10.08 4.27
C MET A 215 36.28 10.82 3.20
N HIS A 216 35.75 10.93 1.98
CA HIS A 216 36.35 11.68 0.88
C HIS A 216 36.26 13.21 1.11
N ALA A 217 35.15 13.70 1.67
CA ALA A 217 34.99 15.11 2.02
C ALA A 217 35.82 15.53 3.24
N SER A 218 36.14 14.59 4.14
CA SER A 218 36.95 14.84 5.35
C SER A 218 38.43 14.49 5.21
N GLY A 219 38.87 13.95 4.06
CA GLY A 219 40.27 13.58 3.80
C GLY A 219 40.78 12.41 4.66
N LYS A 220 39.89 11.62 5.28
CA LYS A 220 40.23 10.58 6.28
C LYS A 220 40.43 9.18 5.70
N ALA A 221 40.36 9.01 4.37
CA ALA A 221 40.56 7.72 3.72
C ALA A 221 41.38 7.86 2.42
N ASP A 222 42.53 7.19 2.39
CA ASP A 222 43.40 7.11 1.20
C ASP A 222 42.87 6.14 0.12
N LYS A 223 41.85 5.32 0.43
CA LYS A 223 41.24 4.37 -0.50
C LYS A 223 39.70 4.45 -0.46
N PRO A 224 39.02 4.39 -1.62
CA PRO A 224 37.56 4.31 -1.67
C PRO A 224 37.08 3.02 -0.98
N LEU A 225 36.11 3.10 -0.06
CA LEU A 225 35.50 1.87 0.47
C LEU A 225 34.64 1.27 -0.64
N ARG A 226 34.78 -0.02 -0.88
CA ARG A 226 33.93 -0.71 -1.86
C ARG A 226 32.48 -0.77 -1.34
N PRO A 227 31.47 -0.58 -2.23
CA PRO A 227 30.08 -0.73 -1.83
C PRO A 227 29.80 -2.15 -1.34
N LYS A 228 28.75 -2.31 -0.53
CA LYS A 228 28.30 -3.61 -0.04
C LYS A 228 26.81 -3.78 -0.33
N VAL A 229 26.44 -4.99 -0.72
CA VAL A 229 25.06 -5.45 -0.69
C VAL A 229 24.69 -5.83 0.74
N HIS A 230 23.47 -5.50 1.14
CA HIS A 230 22.86 -5.92 2.39
C HIS A 230 21.54 -6.61 2.06
N LEU A 231 21.37 -7.86 2.50
CA LEU A 231 20.16 -8.64 2.29
C LEU A 231 19.65 -9.11 3.65
N GLU A 232 18.35 -8.96 3.88
CA GLU A 232 17.69 -9.30 5.13
C GLU A 232 16.30 -9.87 4.85
N CYS A 233 15.98 -11.02 5.44
CA CYS A 233 14.64 -11.62 5.41
C CYS A 233 13.82 -11.19 6.62
N ASP A 234 12.50 -11.39 6.59
CA ASP A 234 11.64 -11.07 7.74
C ASP A 234 12.07 -11.83 9.01
N VAL A 235 11.70 -11.29 10.17
CA VAL A 235 11.98 -11.90 11.46
C VAL A 235 11.49 -13.35 11.49
N GLY A 236 12.42 -14.28 11.77
CA GLY A 236 12.16 -15.71 11.85
C GLY A 236 12.40 -16.48 10.54
N GLN A 237 12.61 -15.79 9.42
CA GLN A 237 13.02 -16.41 8.15
C GLN A 237 14.55 -16.40 8.00
N LYS A 238 15.04 -17.27 7.12
CA LYS A 238 16.43 -17.26 6.66
C LYS A 238 16.44 -17.17 5.13
N ILE A 239 17.57 -16.75 4.59
CA ILE A 239 17.83 -16.85 3.17
C ILE A 239 17.96 -18.34 2.84
N SER A 240 17.01 -18.90 2.11
CA SER A 240 16.91 -20.32 1.81
C SER A 240 17.67 -20.70 0.53
N ALA A 241 17.68 -19.81 -0.46
CA ALA A 241 18.36 -20.01 -1.73
C ALA A 241 18.69 -18.69 -2.42
N VAL A 242 19.67 -18.71 -3.32
CA VAL A 242 19.93 -17.62 -4.27
C VAL A 242 19.09 -17.89 -5.51
N LYS A 243 18.17 -16.98 -5.85
CA LYS A 243 17.32 -17.08 -7.05
C LYS A 243 18.05 -16.56 -8.28
N PHE A 244 18.83 -15.50 -8.12
CA PHE A 244 19.63 -14.90 -9.19
C PHE A 244 20.83 -14.18 -8.59
N ALA A 245 22.00 -14.24 -9.24
CA ALA A 245 23.14 -13.40 -8.93
C ALA A 245 23.98 -13.18 -10.18
N SER A 246 24.36 -11.94 -10.46
CA SER A 246 25.26 -11.62 -11.56
C SER A 246 26.07 -10.36 -11.26
N PHE A 247 27.40 -10.49 -11.28
CA PHE A 247 28.35 -9.37 -11.30
C PHE A 247 28.86 -9.17 -12.72
N GLY A 248 28.60 -8.01 -13.32
CA GLY A 248 28.95 -7.73 -14.72
C GLY A 248 28.00 -6.70 -15.31
N THR A 249 27.24 -7.06 -16.34
CA THR A 249 26.24 -6.19 -16.99
C THR A 249 24.79 -6.72 -16.88
N PRO A 250 24.31 -7.13 -15.70
CA PRO A 250 22.95 -7.67 -15.55
C PRO A 250 21.85 -6.66 -15.93
N GLU A 251 20.77 -7.19 -16.48
CA GLU A 251 19.62 -6.42 -16.94
C GLU A 251 18.36 -6.77 -16.12
N GLY A 252 17.33 -5.93 -16.25
CA GLY A 252 16.04 -6.11 -15.59
C GLY A 252 15.96 -5.43 -14.22
N VAL A 253 14.90 -5.76 -13.49
CA VAL A 253 14.61 -5.25 -12.14
C VAL A 253 14.37 -6.43 -11.21
N CYS A 254 14.26 -6.16 -9.91
CA CYS A 254 13.95 -7.17 -8.90
C CYS A 254 12.75 -8.03 -9.31
N GLY A 255 12.91 -9.35 -9.27
CA GLY A 255 11.91 -10.33 -9.74
C GLY A 255 12.02 -10.71 -11.22
N SER A 256 12.76 -9.94 -12.03
CA SER A 256 12.93 -10.15 -13.47
C SER A 256 14.38 -9.97 -13.94
N TYR A 257 15.36 -10.16 -13.06
CA TYR A 257 16.76 -10.05 -13.43
C TYR A 257 17.17 -11.10 -14.45
N ARG A 258 18.10 -10.73 -15.32
CA ARG A 258 18.74 -11.62 -16.29
C ARG A 258 20.20 -11.28 -16.46
N GLU A 259 21.00 -12.27 -16.82
CA GLU A 259 22.39 -12.06 -17.18
C GLU A 259 22.49 -11.18 -18.42
N GLY A 260 23.49 -10.32 -18.43
CA GLY A 260 23.83 -9.52 -19.62
C GLY A 260 24.96 -10.15 -20.41
N SER A 261 25.57 -9.35 -21.29
CA SER A 261 26.72 -9.76 -22.09
C SER A 261 27.99 -10.07 -21.29
N CYS A 262 28.07 -9.60 -20.05
CA CYS A 262 29.18 -9.84 -19.13
C CYS A 262 28.65 -10.37 -17.80
N HIS A 263 29.21 -11.51 -17.37
CA HIS A 263 28.85 -12.20 -16.14
C HIS A 263 30.10 -12.87 -15.54
N ALA A 264 30.34 -12.64 -14.25
CA ALA A 264 31.40 -13.33 -13.53
C ALA A 264 30.95 -14.74 -13.12
N TYR A 265 31.72 -15.76 -13.48
CA TYR A 265 31.39 -17.17 -13.24
C TYR A 265 31.08 -17.50 -11.77
N HIS A 266 31.75 -16.84 -10.81
CA HIS A 266 31.53 -17.06 -9.38
C HIS A 266 30.52 -16.08 -8.75
N SER A 267 29.61 -15.50 -9.54
CA SER A 267 28.59 -14.54 -9.05
C SER A 267 27.71 -15.14 -7.95
N TYR A 268 27.34 -16.42 -8.05
CA TYR A 268 26.49 -17.11 -7.07
C TYR A 268 27.24 -17.53 -5.80
N ASP A 269 28.52 -17.89 -5.92
CA ASP A 269 29.29 -18.54 -4.85
C ASP A 269 29.41 -17.66 -3.61
N ALA A 270 29.62 -16.35 -3.80
CA ALA A 270 29.70 -15.39 -2.70
C ALA A 270 28.43 -15.40 -1.84
N PHE A 271 27.26 -15.44 -2.46
CA PHE A 271 25.96 -15.44 -1.77
C PHE A 271 25.59 -16.82 -1.22
N ASN A 272 25.88 -17.89 -1.94
CA ASN A 272 25.70 -19.25 -1.41
C ASN A 272 26.50 -19.47 -0.14
N ARG A 273 27.73 -18.94 -0.07
CA ARG A 273 28.59 -19.08 1.11
C ARG A 273 28.19 -18.15 2.27
N LEU A 274 27.86 -16.89 1.99
CA LEU A 274 27.71 -15.87 3.03
C LEU A 274 26.25 -15.60 3.45
N CYS A 275 25.29 -15.93 2.59
CA CYS A 275 23.89 -15.56 2.78
C CYS A 275 22.99 -16.74 3.09
N VAL A 276 23.13 -17.87 2.37
CA VAL A 276 22.26 -19.03 2.58
C VAL A 276 22.38 -19.55 4.01
N GLY A 277 21.24 -19.74 4.67
CA GLY A 277 21.12 -20.14 6.08
C GLY A 277 21.21 -19.00 7.09
N GLN A 278 21.47 -17.76 6.65
CA GLN A 278 21.50 -16.57 7.50
C GLN A 278 20.21 -15.76 7.31
N ASN A 279 19.76 -15.05 8.36
CA ASN A 279 18.66 -14.09 8.23
C ASN A 279 19.12 -12.78 7.57
N PHE A 280 20.36 -12.38 7.85
CA PHE A 280 21.02 -11.21 7.31
C PHE A 280 22.40 -11.58 6.75
N CYS A 281 22.78 -10.99 5.63
CA CYS A 281 24.15 -11.08 5.13
C CYS A 281 24.60 -9.79 4.45
N SER A 282 25.90 -9.65 4.29
CA SER A 282 26.49 -8.57 3.51
C SER A 282 27.63 -9.06 2.63
N VAL A 283 27.65 -8.63 1.37
CA VAL A 283 28.64 -9.02 0.38
C VAL A 283 29.27 -7.77 -0.23
N THR A 284 30.59 -7.69 -0.19
CA THR A 284 31.33 -6.58 -0.81
C THR A 284 31.27 -6.67 -2.32
N VAL A 285 30.97 -5.56 -2.99
CA VAL A 285 30.94 -5.44 -4.44
C VAL A 285 32.35 -5.18 -4.94
N ALA A 286 33.11 -6.25 -5.14
CA ALA A 286 34.48 -6.19 -5.62
C ALA A 286 34.81 -7.41 -6.51
N PRO A 287 35.63 -7.26 -7.57
CA PRO A 287 35.97 -8.35 -8.48
C PRO A 287 36.48 -9.61 -7.78
N GLU A 288 37.26 -9.45 -6.71
CA GLU A 288 37.88 -10.55 -5.95
C GLU A 288 36.83 -11.46 -5.28
N MET A 289 35.63 -10.94 -5.00
CA MET A 289 34.53 -11.72 -4.44
C MET A 289 33.86 -12.64 -5.46
N PHE A 290 34.03 -12.36 -6.76
CA PHE A 290 33.33 -13.01 -7.86
C PHE A 290 34.28 -13.69 -8.86
N GLY A 291 35.53 -13.93 -8.45
CA GLY A 291 36.53 -14.66 -9.26
C GLY A 291 37.34 -13.79 -10.22
N GLY A 292 37.27 -12.47 -10.09
CA GLY A 292 38.05 -11.52 -10.90
C GLY A 292 37.16 -10.54 -11.68
N ASP A 293 37.80 -9.78 -12.55
CA ASP A 293 37.12 -8.84 -13.44
C ASP A 293 36.57 -9.58 -14.68
N PRO A 294 35.24 -9.74 -14.83
CA PRO A 294 34.65 -10.46 -15.96
C PRO A 294 34.69 -9.68 -17.28
N CYS A 295 34.85 -8.35 -17.23
CA CYS A 295 34.88 -7.49 -18.41
C CYS A 295 35.66 -6.19 -18.11
N PRO A 296 36.97 -6.16 -18.43
CA PRO A 296 37.80 -4.98 -18.26
C PRO A 296 37.24 -3.76 -19.00
N ASN A 297 37.42 -2.58 -18.42
CA ASN A 297 36.94 -1.28 -18.95
C ASN A 297 35.41 -1.14 -19.06
N VAL A 298 34.64 -2.09 -18.54
CA VAL A 298 33.19 -1.98 -18.39
C VAL A 298 32.87 -1.75 -16.92
N MET A 299 31.97 -0.79 -16.64
CA MET A 299 31.47 -0.55 -15.28
C MET A 299 30.56 -1.70 -14.87
N LYS A 300 30.92 -2.42 -13.80
CA LYS A 300 30.15 -3.58 -13.35
C LYS A 300 29.04 -3.16 -12.42
N LYS A 301 27.95 -3.90 -12.53
CA LYS A 301 26.81 -3.89 -11.63
C LYS A 301 26.62 -5.28 -11.04
N LEU A 302 26.28 -5.32 -9.76
CA LEU A 302 25.87 -6.51 -9.06
C LEU A 302 24.36 -6.49 -8.88
N SER A 303 23.66 -7.43 -9.52
CA SER A 303 22.24 -7.68 -9.28
C SER A 303 22.09 -9.04 -8.62
N VAL A 304 21.33 -9.10 -7.52
CA VAL A 304 21.08 -10.33 -6.77
C VAL A 304 19.63 -10.38 -6.30
N GLU A 305 19.05 -11.57 -6.31
CA GLU A 305 17.77 -11.89 -5.69
C GLU A 305 17.90 -13.20 -4.91
N VAL A 306 17.47 -13.19 -3.66
CA VAL A 306 17.49 -14.35 -2.77
C VAL A 306 16.08 -14.65 -2.27
N ILE A 307 15.81 -15.93 -1.99
CA ILE A 307 14.54 -16.43 -1.48
C ILE A 307 14.61 -16.47 0.04
N CYS A 308 13.56 -16.01 0.70
CA CYS A 308 13.39 -16.06 2.15
C CYS A 308 12.45 -17.22 2.53
N GLY A 309 12.80 -18.00 3.54
CA GLY A 309 12.03 -19.16 4.01
C GLY A 309 12.44 -19.68 5.38
#